data_AF-A0A1N7NZY4-F1
#
_entry.id   AF-A0A1N7NZY4-F1
#
_cell.length_a   1.000
_cell.length_b   1.000
_cell.length_c   1.000
_cell.angle_alpha   90.00
_cell.angle_beta   90.00
_cell.angle_gamma   90.00
#
_symmetry.space_group_name_H-M   'P 1'
#
loop_
_entity.id
_entity.type
_entity.pdbx_description
1 polymer ?
#
loop_
_entity_poly.entity_id
_entity_poly.type
_entity_poly.pdbx_seq_one_letter_code
_entity_poly.pdbx_strand_id
1 'polypeptide(L)'
;MQTQAASPVLPDDAILREKLADIISDVCRCDRGPLLKDEPFSAVITQFDSLAILEILLEIETLFSIPTDEMLPADHAVGAQEITSVFPSDLSALIVYMRKVVERMAAASVATAN
;
A
#
# COMPACT_ATOMS: atom_id res chain seq x y z
N MET A 1 -1.58 -19.55 -20.08
CA MET A 1 -1.76 -18.24 -20.75
C MET A 1 -0.94 -17.24 -19.95
N GLN A 2 0.10 -16.65 -20.53
CA GLN A 2 0.89 -15.62 -19.86
C GLN A 2 0.15 -14.30 -20.01
N THR A 3 -0.56 -13.89 -18.97
CA THR A 3 -1.20 -12.57 -18.92
C THR A 3 -0.07 -11.57 -18.73
N GLN A 4 0.30 -10.86 -19.80
CA GLN A 4 1.18 -9.70 -19.72
C GLN A 4 0.44 -8.65 -18.89
N ALA A 5 0.69 -8.62 -17.58
CA ALA A 5 0.09 -7.66 -16.69
C ALA A 5 0.60 -6.27 -17.10
N ALA A 6 -0.32 -5.39 -17.51
CA ALA A 6 0.00 -3.98 -17.67
C ALA A 6 0.59 -3.48 -16.34
N SER A 7 1.75 -2.81 -16.38
CA SER A 7 2.36 -2.28 -15.17
C SER A 7 1.35 -1.37 -14.46
N PRO A 8 1.11 -1.56 -13.16
CA PRO A 8 0.16 -0.73 -12.42
C PRO A 8 0.58 0.74 -12.53
N VAL A 9 -0.36 1.62 -12.90
CA VAL A 9 -0.12 3.06 -13.03
C VAL A 9 -0.76 3.76 -11.84
N LEU A 10 0.07 4.35 -10.99
CA LEU A 10 -0.39 5.22 -9.92
C LEU A 10 -0.67 6.62 -10.45
N PRO A 11 -1.77 7.26 -10.01
CA PRO A 11 -2.04 8.65 -10.37
C PRO A 11 -1.04 9.62 -9.69
N ASP A 12 -1.18 10.90 -9.98
CA ASP A 12 -0.42 11.97 -9.30
C ASP A 12 -0.64 11.93 -7.77
N ASP A 13 0.35 12.39 -7.01
CA ASP A 13 0.37 12.28 -5.53
C ASP A 13 -0.86 12.87 -4.85
N ALA A 14 -1.38 13.99 -5.35
CA ALA A 14 -2.58 14.61 -4.78
C ALA A 14 -3.82 13.70 -4.94
N ILE A 15 -3.99 13.10 -6.12
CA ILE A 15 -5.12 12.19 -6.39
C ILE A 15 -4.92 10.87 -5.63
N LEU A 16 -3.69 10.36 -5.61
CA LEU A 16 -3.36 9.14 -4.88
C LEU A 16 -3.62 9.32 -3.38
N ARG A 17 -3.23 10.47 -2.80
CA ARG A 17 -3.49 10.80 -1.40
C ARG A 17 -4.98 10.77 -1.07
N GLU A 18 -5.81 11.42 -1.88
CA GLU A 18 -7.26 11.42 -1.67
C GLU A 18 -7.84 10.00 -1.74
N LYS A 19 -7.42 9.19 -2.71
CA LYS A 19 -7.87 7.80 -2.86
C LYS A 19 -7.44 6.90 -1.70
N LEU A 20 -6.22 7.05 -1.21
CA LEU A 20 -5.73 6.29 -0.07
C LEU A 20 -6.42 6.70 1.23
N ALA A 21 -6.70 8.00 1.40
CA ALA A 21 -7.50 8.48 2.52
C ALA A 21 -8.92 7.89 2.48
N ASP A 22 -9.55 7.80 1.30
CA ASP A 22 -10.85 7.15 1.12
C ASP A 22 -10.80 5.68 1.55
N ILE A 23 -9.86 4.90 0.97
CA ILE A 23 -9.65 3.48 1.31
C ILE A 23 -9.51 3.28 2.82
N ILE A 24 -8.56 4.00 3.45
CA ILE A 24 -8.26 3.81 4.88
C ILE A 24 -9.46 4.24 5.74
N SER A 25 -10.13 5.34 5.38
CA SER A 25 -11.31 5.79 6.13
C SER A 25 -12.48 4.80 6.05
N ASP A 26 -12.68 4.16 4.89
CA ASP A 26 -13.76 3.20 4.67
C ASP A 26 -13.48 1.85 5.33
N VAL A 27 -12.26 1.33 5.17
CA VAL A 27 -11.82 0.06 5.76
C VAL A 27 -11.80 0.17 7.28
N CYS A 28 -11.10 1.18 7.82
CA CYS A 28 -10.87 1.30 9.25
C CYS A 28 -11.96 2.08 9.99
N ARG A 29 -13.01 2.55 9.28
CA ARG A 29 -14.12 3.35 9.83
C ARG A 29 -13.63 4.55 10.66
N CYS A 30 -12.64 5.27 10.13
CA CYS A 30 -12.00 6.40 10.80
C CYS A 30 -12.23 7.73 10.06
N ASP A 31 -11.90 8.86 10.70
CA ASP A 31 -12.05 10.18 10.08
C ASP A 31 -10.98 10.41 9.00
N ARG A 32 -11.44 10.76 7.80
CA ARG A 32 -10.63 11.09 6.64
C ARG A 32 -9.82 12.38 6.82
N GLY A 33 -10.36 13.35 7.56
CA GLY A 33 -9.74 14.68 7.73
C GLY A 33 -8.32 14.64 8.31
N PRO A 34 -8.11 13.97 9.45
CA PRO A 34 -6.78 13.72 10.03
C PRO A 34 -5.82 12.98 9.08
N LEU A 35 -6.30 11.98 8.34
CA LEU A 35 -5.47 11.24 7.37
C LEU A 35 -4.90 12.19 6.31
N LEU A 36 -5.73 13.07 5.73
CA LEU A 36 -5.30 14.04 4.72
C LEU A 36 -4.30 15.08 5.23
N LYS A 37 -4.29 15.31 6.55
CA LYS A 37 -3.29 16.15 7.23
C LYS A 37 -2.00 15.40 7.56
N ASP A 38 -1.90 14.15 7.12
CA ASP A 38 -0.74 13.28 7.34
C ASP A 38 -0.53 12.94 8.82
N GLU A 39 -1.62 12.88 9.60
CA GLU A 39 -1.54 12.38 10.97
C GLU A 39 -1.22 10.87 10.98
N PRO A 40 -0.44 10.39 11.97
CA PRO A 40 -0.07 8.97 12.04
C PRO A 40 -1.29 8.06 12.10
N PHE A 41 -1.28 6.96 11.35
CA PHE A 41 -2.37 6.00 11.32
C PHE A 41 -2.74 5.46 12.70
N SER A 42 -1.74 5.19 13.56
CA SER A 42 -1.96 4.74 14.93
C SER A 42 -2.65 5.78 15.84
N ALA A 43 -2.65 7.06 15.46
CA ALA A 43 -3.37 8.12 16.18
C ALA A 43 -4.81 8.30 15.66
N VAL A 44 -5.06 7.98 14.39
CA VAL A 44 -6.36 8.17 13.73
C VAL A 44 -7.23 6.91 13.77
N ILE A 45 -6.61 5.74 13.69
CA ILE A 45 -7.26 4.43 13.60
C ILE A 45 -7.23 3.74 14.96
N THR A 46 -8.41 3.45 15.52
CA THR A 46 -8.55 2.86 16.86
C THR A 46 -7.97 1.44 16.96
N GLN A 47 -8.09 0.64 15.90
CA GLN A 47 -7.59 -0.73 15.84
C GLN A 47 -6.63 -0.89 14.66
N PHE A 48 -5.44 -0.31 14.80
CA PHE A 48 -4.39 -0.41 13.79
C PHE A 48 -3.58 -1.69 14.00
N ASP A 49 -4.15 -2.82 13.56
CA ASP A 49 -3.58 -4.15 13.68
C ASP A 49 -3.29 -4.81 12.31
N SER A 50 -2.81 -6.05 12.34
CA SER A 50 -2.42 -6.79 11.13
C SER A 50 -3.61 -7.10 10.21
N LEU A 51 -4.82 -7.24 10.75
CA LEU A 51 -6.03 -7.49 9.95
C LEU A 51 -6.43 -6.21 9.22
N ALA A 52 -6.50 -5.08 9.94
CA ALA A 52 -6.80 -3.78 9.33
C ALA A 52 -5.81 -3.44 8.21
N ILE A 53 -4.52 -3.72 8.41
CA ILE A 53 -3.50 -3.51 7.38
C ILE A 53 -3.73 -4.42 6.17
N LEU A 54 -4.03 -5.70 6.38
CA LEU A 54 -4.30 -6.63 5.28
C LEU A 54 -5.51 -6.17 4.46
N GLU A 55 -6.59 -5.72 5.11
CA GLU A 55 -7.77 -5.20 4.41
C GLU A 55 -7.45 -3.95 3.59
N ILE A 56 -6.64 -3.02 4.13
CA ILE A 56 -6.16 -1.85 3.37
C ILE A 56 -5.38 -2.30 2.12
N LEU A 57 -4.48 -3.27 2.25
CA LEU A 57 -3.69 -3.78 1.12
C LEU A 57 -4.57 -4.43 0.05
N LEU A 58 -5.59 -5.18 0.44
CA LEU A 58 -6.53 -5.82 -0.50
C LEU A 58 -7.38 -4.80 -1.27
N GLU A 59 -7.79 -3.70 -0.62
CA GLU A 59 -8.50 -2.60 -1.30
C GLU A 59 -7.57 -1.82 -2.25
N ILE A 60 -6.31 -1.61 -1.86
CA ILE A 60 -5.29 -1.05 -2.74
C ILE A 60 -5.06 -1.94 -3.97
N GLU A 61 -4.96 -3.26 -3.78
CA GLU A 61 -4.84 -4.23 -4.88
C GLU A 61 -6.03 -4.11 -5.84
N THR A 62 -7.24 -4.08 -5.29
CA THR A 62 -8.47 -3.96 -6.07
C THR A 62 -8.50 -2.67 -6.90
N LEU A 63 -8.08 -1.55 -6.33
CA LEU A 63 -8.16 -0.24 -7.01
C LEU A 63 -7.00 0.01 -7.99
N PHE A 64 -5.79 -0.44 -7.66
CA PHE A 64 -4.57 -0.08 -8.38
C PHE A 64 -3.91 -1.26 -9.11
N SER A 65 -4.44 -2.48 -8.97
CA SER A 65 -3.89 -3.70 -9.57
C SER A 65 -2.44 -3.97 -9.15
N ILE A 66 -2.08 -3.60 -7.91
CA ILE A 66 -0.80 -3.92 -7.28
C ILE A 66 -1.03 -5.16 -6.41
N PRO A 67 -0.44 -6.32 -6.72
CA PRO A 67 -0.62 -7.53 -5.93
C PRO A 67 -0.19 -7.32 -4.48
N THR A 68 -0.99 -7.79 -3.53
CA THR A 68 -0.68 -7.70 -2.10
C THR A 68 0.67 -8.34 -1.77
N ASP A 69 1.03 -9.45 -2.42
CA ASP A 69 2.33 -10.12 -2.23
C ASP A 69 3.53 -9.22 -2.56
N GLU A 70 3.40 -8.31 -3.54
CA GLU A 70 4.44 -7.33 -3.90
C GLU A 70 4.53 -6.17 -2.88
N MET A 71 3.45 -5.93 -2.15
CA MET A 71 3.34 -4.94 -1.08
C MET A 71 3.72 -5.50 0.29
N LEU A 72 3.90 -6.81 0.42
CA LEU A 72 4.47 -7.41 1.62
C LEU A 72 6.00 -7.39 1.55
N PRO A 73 6.71 -7.37 2.69
CA PRO A 73 8.16 -7.50 2.69
C PRO A 73 8.57 -8.84 2.08
N ALA A 74 9.42 -8.81 1.05
CA ALA A 74 9.89 -10.01 0.35
C ALA A 74 10.87 -10.86 1.19
N ASP A 75 11.39 -10.32 2.30
CA ASP A 75 12.45 -10.95 3.07
C ASP A 75 11.89 -11.84 4.19
N HIS A 76 11.73 -13.12 3.89
CA HIS A 76 11.40 -14.15 4.87
C HIS A 76 12.55 -14.45 5.87
N ALA A 77 13.77 -13.94 5.64
CA ALA A 77 14.92 -14.21 6.52
C ALA A 77 14.95 -13.30 7.77
N VAL A 78 14.21 -12.20 7.75
CA VAL A 78 13.97 -11.35 8.92
C VAL A 78 12.71 -11.87 9.61
N GLY A 79 12.89 -12.93 10.42
CA GLY A 79 11.79 -13.72 10.98
C GLY A 79 10.60 -12.90 11.48
N ALA A 80 9.39 -13.33 11.09
CA ALA A 80 8.09 -12.85 11.57
C ALA A 80 8.05 -11.38 12.03
N GLN A 81 8.56 -10.44 11.22
CA GLN A 81 8.25 -9.04 11.45
C GLN A 81 6.73 -8.89 11.28
N GLU A 82 6.07 -8.46 12.34
CA GLU A 82 4.63 -8.20 12.29
C GLU A 82 4.39 -7.14 11.23
N ILE A 83 3.43 -7.37 10.34
CA ILE A 83 3.08 -6.46 9.24
C ILE A 83 2.82 -5.03 9.73
N THR A 84 2.36 -4.89 10.97
CA THR A 84 2.18 -3.64 11.72
C THR A 84 3.47 -2.84 11.94
N SER A 85 4.62 -3.50 11.99
CA SER A 85 5.93 -2.85 12.22
C SER A 85 6.59 -2.34 10.94
N VAL A 86 6.15 -2.83 9.78
CA VAL A 86 6.72 -2.51 8.47
C VAL A 86 5.78 -1.69 7.60
N PHE A 87 4.48 -1.69 7.92
CA PHE A 87 3.51 -0.88 7.20
C PHE A 87 3.79 0.61 7.42
N PRO A 88 3.62 1.46 6.38
CA PRO A 88 3.83 2.89 6.48
C PRO A 88 3.05 3.56 7.62
N SER A 89 3.64 4.58 8.26
CA SER A 89 3.05 5.25 9.43
C SER A 89 1.94 6.25 9.10
N ASP A 90 1.90 6.74 7.86
CA ASP A 90 1.06 7.86 7.39
C ASP A 90 0.90 7.80 5.87
N LEU A 91 0.06 8.68 5.31
CA LEU A 91 -0.25 8.69 3.87
C LEU A 91 0.97 9.04 3.02
N SER A 92 1.82 9.99 3.43
CA SER A 92 3.03 10.33 2.71
C SER A 92 3.98 9.14 2.59
N ALA A 93 4.22 8.43 3.70
CA ALA A 93 5.04 7.22 3.71
C ALA A 93 4.41 6.12 2.85
N LEU A 94 3.08 5.97 2.86
CA LEU A 94 2.38 4.99 2.04
C LEU A 94 2.48 5.29 0.54
N ILE A 95 2.36 6.55 0.14
CA ILE A 95 2.55 6.98 -1.25
C ILE A 95 3.96 6.66 -1.73
N VAL A 96 4.98 7.04 -0.95
CA VAL A 96 6.39 6.75 -1.27
C VAL A 96 6.61 5.23 -1.37
N TYR A 97 6.01 4.47 -0.46
CA TYR A 97 6.08 3.02 -0.47
C TYR A 97 5.49 2.44 -1.76
N MET A 98 4.25 2.80 -2.11
CA MET A 98 3.57 2.30 -3.30
C MET A 98 4.33 2.64 -4.59
N ARG A 99 4.91 3.84 -4.69
CA ARG A 99 5.76 4.21 -5.82
C ARG A 99 6.97 3.29 -5.95
N LYS A 100 7.66 2.99 -4.85
CA LYS A 100 8.77 2.03 -4.84
C LYS A 100 8.32 0.62 -5.22
N VAL A 101 7.15 0.16 -4.77
CA VAL A 101 6.61 -1.15 -5.17
C VAL A 101 6.44 -1.21 -6.69
N VAL A 102 5.79 -0.21 -7.28
CA VAL A 102 5.57 -0.15 -8.74
C VAL A 102 6.90 -0.08 -9.50
N GLU A 103 7.88 0.69 -9.03
CA GLU A 103 9.22 0.73 -9.61
C GLU A 103 9.92 -0.64 -9.58
N ARG A 104 9.83 -1.37 -8.46
CA ARG A 104 10.38 -2.74 -8.35
C ARG A 104 9.70 -3.69 -9.32
N MET A 105 8.37 -3.66 -9.42
CA MET A 105 7.60 -4.51 -10.34
C MET A 105 7.97 -4.24 -11.80
N ALA A 106 8.15 -2.96 -12.16
CA ALA A 106 8.60 -2.57 -13.49
C ALA A 106 10.02 -3.11 -13.78
N ALA A 107 10.95 -2.99 -12.82
CA ALA A 107 12.31 -3.50 -12.96
C ALA A 107 12.37 -5.03 -13.09
N ALA A 108 11.56 -5.77 -12.31
CA ALA A 108 11.48 -7.23 -12.37
C ALA A 108 10.91 -7.74 -13.70
N SER A 109 9.93 -7.01 -14.25
CA SER A 109 9.33 -7.31 -15.55
C SER A 109 10.33 -7.16 -16.70
N VAL A 110 11.24 -6.19 -16.62
CA VAL A 110 12.31 -5.98 -17.62
C VAL A 110 13.41 -7.04 -17.50
N ALA A 111 13.76 -7.46 -16.28
CA ALA A 111 14.82 -8.45 -16.05
C ALA A 111 14.48 -9.86 -16.57
N THR A 112 13.20 -10.20 -16.71
CA THR A 112 12.73 -11.50 -17.22
C THR A 112 12.55 -11.51 -18.75
N ALA A 113 12.63 -10.34 -19.40
CA ALA A 113 12.46 -10.18 -20.85
C ALA A 113 13.78 -10.19 -21.65
N ASN A 114 14.94 -10.30 -20.97
CA ASN A 114 16.28 -10.45 -21.55
C ASN A 114 16.85 -11.84 -21.27
#